data_AF-A0A0D0DS31-F1
#
_entry.id   AF-A0A0D0DS31-F1
#
_cell.length_a   1.000
_cell.length_b   1.000
_cell.length_c   1.000
_cell.angle_alpha   90.00
_cell.angle_beta   90.00
_cell.angle_gamma   90.00
#
_symmetry.space_group_name_H-M   'P 1'
#
loop_
_entity.id
_entity.type
_entity.pdbx_description
1 polymer ?
#
loop_
_entity_poly.entity_id
_entity_poly.type
_entity_poly.pdbx_seq_one_letter_code
_entity_poly.pdbx_strand_id
1 'polypeptide(L)'
;MVLELDEEEHARALAKRCILIKSIYEFYAQGSTYTELHEANRHARSRWARYIPDTSFKFTVIGYNHGLSQRQQRDVIENFSYMDFLGKIDMKQPEITLGVFEIYESDRRPDGRRNRDGEFSQAYFGRLITEGTARSLISMFDVKKRDYVGNTSMEAEISLLMANQTQAAPGKLVYDPFIGTGSMAYTTAYFGAHVYGSDIDGRQMRGKAKAPGIVRAAAQYGVANRIVDLCTFDVTHHPWRCGGLFDAIITDPP
;
A
#
# COMPACT_ATOMS: atom_id res chain seq x y z
N MET A 1 -1.54 1.67 -13.20
CA MET A 1 -0.27 0.95 -13.46
C MET A 1 -0.62 -0.49 -13.80
N VAL A 2 -0.04 -1.02 -14.89
CA VAL A 2 -0.16 -2.43 -15.27
C VAL A 2 1.20 -3.08 -15.06
N LEU A 3 1.21 -4.27 -14.47
CA LEU A 3 2.43 -5.03 -14.16
C LEU A 3 2.28 -6.43 -14.71
N GLU A 4 3.38 -7.00 -15.17
CA GLU A 4 3.48 -8.42 -15.50
C GLU A 4 4.01 -9.16 -14.27
N LEU A 5 3.26 -10.16 -13.81
CA LEU A 5 3.61 -11.01 -12.67
C LEU A 5 3.44 -12.46 -13.10
N ASP A 6 4.38 -13.32 -12.73
CA ASP A 6 4.34 -14.74 -13.09
C ASP A 6 3.16 -15.48 -12.42
N GLU A 7 2.84 -15.11 -11.18
CA GLU A 7 1.85 -15.79 -10.35
C GLU A 7 0.95 -14.81 -9.58
N GLU A 8 -0.29 -15.23 -9.32
CA GLU A 8 -1.26 -14.46 -8.51
C GLU A 8 -0.76 -14.24 -7.06
N GLU A 9 0.03 -15.18 -6.52
CA GLU A 9 0.61 -15.06 -5.18
C GLU A 9 1.58 -13.88 -5.06
N HIS A 10 2.28 -13.49 -6.14
CA HIS A 10 3.11 -12.28 -6.14
C HIS A 10 2.27 -11.02 -5.94
N ALA A 11 1.08 -10.94 -6.55
CA ALA A 11 0.15 -9.85 -6.31
C ALA A 11 -0.31 -9.82 -4.84
N ARG A 12 -0.62 -10.99 -4.26
CA ARG A 12 -1.00 -11.08 -2.84
C ARG A 12 0.13 -10.66 -1.90
N ALA A 13 1.38 -11.01 -2.23
CA ALA A 13 2.56 -10.56 -1.49
C ALA A 13 2.73 -9.04 -1.56
N LEU A 14 2.58 -8.44 -2.74
CA LEU A 14 2.64 -6.99 -2.92
C LEU A 14 1.55 -6.26 -2.12
N ALA A 15 0.30 -6.71 -2.18
CA ALA A 15 -0.82 -6.10 -1.46
C ALA A 15 -0.67 -6.16 0.07
N LYS A 16 0.03 -7.19 0.58
CA LYS A 16 0.34 -7.33 2.01
C LYS A 16 1.44 -6.39 2.50
N ARG A 17 2.29 -5.89 1.60
CA ARG A 17 3.49 -5.12 1.96
C ARG A 17 3.44 -3.66 1.52
N CYS A 18 2.93 -3.38 0.32
CA CYS A 18 2.92 -2.04 -0.25
C CYS A 18 1.82 -1.16 0.37
N ILE A 19 2.23 -0.11 1.07
CA ILE A 19 1.35 0.78 1.84
C ILE A 19 0.34 1.53 0.97
N LEU A 20 0.75 1.93 -0.24
CA LEU A 20 -0.06 2.76 -1.14
C LEU A 20 -0.98 1.96 -2.07
N ILE A 21 -0.85 0.62 -2.09
CA ILE A 21 -1.73 -0.22 -2.91
C ILE A 21 -3.08 -0.31 -2.21
N LYS A 22 -4.14 0.13 -2.90
CA LYS A 22 -5.52 -0.03 -2.43
C LYS A 22 -6.07 -1.41 -2.79
N SER A 23 -5.85 -1.87 -4.01
CA SER A 23 -6.23 -3.21 -4.47
C SER A 23 -5.47 -3.56 -5.74
N ILE A 24 -5.44 -4.85 -6.05
CA ILE A 24 -4.82 -5.41 -7.26
C ILE A 24 -5.86 -6.22 -8.01
N TYR A 25 -5.93 -5.97 -9.31
CA TYR A 25 -6.84 -6.63 -10.23
C TYR A 25 -6.04 -7.42 -11.27
N GLU A 26 -6.52 -8.62 -11.58
CA GLU A 26 -6.13 -9.35 -12.77
C GLU A 26 -6.56 -8.56 -14.00
N PHE A 27 -5.61 -8.21 -14.85
CA PHE A 27 -5.84 -7.38 -16.02
C PHE A 27 -6.50 -8.19 -17.15
N TYR A 28 -7.65 -7.72 -17.64
CA TYR A 28 -8.32 -8.31 -18.80
C TYR A 28 -8.22 -7.42 -20.03
N ALA A 29 -8.47 -6.12 -19.90
CA ALA A 29 -8.53 -5.22 -21.04
C ALA A 29 -8.29 -3.76 -20.66
N GLN A 30 -7.91 -2.97 -21.66
CA GLN A 30 -7.88 -1.52 -21.59
C GLN A 30 -8.34 -0.92 -22.93
N GLY A 31 -8.81 0.32 -22.92
CA GLY A 31 -9.15 1.07 -24.15
C GLY A 31 -9.29 2.56 -23.88
N SER A 32 -9.10 3.39 -24.91
CA SER A 32 -9.35 4.84 -24.83
C SER A 32 -10.84 5.18 -25.00
N THR A 33 -11.64 4.21 -25.45
CA THR A 33 -13.10 4.26 -25.49
C THR A 33 -13.70 2.96 -24.96
N TYR A 34 -14.99 2.97 -24.62
CA TYR A 34 -15.70 1.75 -24.22
C TYR A 34 -15.72 0.69 -25.32
N THR A 35 -15.85 1.10 -26.58
CA THR A 35 -15.81 0.18 -27.73
C THR A 35 -14.49 -0.58 -27.77
N GLU A 36 -13.36 0.13 -27.72
CA GLU A 36 -12.03 -0.48 -27.69
C GLU A 36 -11.83 -1.40 -26.48
N LEU A 37 -12.27 -0.96 -25.30
CA LEU A 37 -12.20 -1.75 -24.07
C LEU A 37 -12.96 -3.08 -24.21
N HIS A 38 -14.16 -3.03 -24.78
CA HIS A 38 -14.99 -4.22 -24.95
C HIS A 38 -14.44 -5.17 -26.02
N GLU A 39 -13.91 -4.65 -27.14
CA GLU A 39 -13.21 -5.45 -28.14
C GLU A 39 -12.01 -6.18 -27.53
N ALA A 40 -11.15 -5.45 -26.81
CA ALA A 40 -10.03 -6.03 -26.08
C ALA A 40 -10.48 -7.10 -25.06
N ASN A 41 -11.55 -6.85 -24.32
CA ASN A 41 -12.08 -7.82 -23.35
C ASN A 41 -12.64 -9.09 -24.00
N ARG A 42 -13.22 -9.00 -25.20
CA ARG A 42 -13.65 -10.20 -25.97
C ARG A 42 -12.46 -11.09 -26.33
N HIS A 43 -11.31 -10.50 -26.66
CA HIS A 43 -10.08 -11.27 -26.89
C HIS A 43 -9.55 -11.94 -25.61
N ALA A 44 -9.85 -11.37 -24.44
CA ALA A 44 -9.50 -11.93 -23.14
C ALA A 44 -10.49 -12.98 -22.60
N ARG A 45 -11.50 -13.39 -23.39
CA ARG A 45 -12.60 -14.29 -22.94
C ARG A 45 -12.12 -15.57 -22.27
N SER A 46 -11.03 -16.17 -22.73
CA SER A 46 -10.47 -17.39 -22.12
C SER A 46 -10.09 -17.21 -20.63
N ARG A 47 -9.79 -15.99 -20.18
CA ARG A 47 -9.41 -15.70 -18.78
C ARG A 47 -10.61 -15.71 -17.83
N TRP A 48 -11.76 -15.25 -18.30
CA TRP A 48 -12.95 -15.04 -17.46
C TRP A 48 -14.14 -15.96 -17.79
N ALA A 49 -14.13 -16.69 -18.91
CA ALA A 49 -15.26 -17.55 -19.32
C ALA A 49 -15.65 -18.62 -18.30
N ARG A 50 -14.68 -19.11 -17.52
CA ARG A 50 -14.90 -20.08 -16.42
C ARG A 50 -15.88 -19.60 -15.35
N TYR A 51 -16.06 -18.29 -15.20
CA TYR A 51 -16.95 -17.69 -14.19
C TYR A 51 -18.37 -17.40 -14.72
N ILE A 52 -18.64 -17.64 -16.01
CA ILE A 52 -19.94 -17.38 -16.63
C ILE A 52 -21.09 -18.22 -16.01
N PRO A 53 -20.95 -19.56 -15.84
CA PRO A 53 -22.12 -20.41 -15.65
C PRO A 53 -22.87 -20.24 -14.33
N ASP A 54 -22.15 -20.16 -13.19
CA ASP A 54 -22.76 -20.14 -11.85
C ASP A 54 -21.80 -19.53 -10.81
N THR A 55 -21.16 -18.41 -11.14
CA THR A 55 -20.31 -17.68 -10.18
C THR A 55 -21.01 -16.39 -9.77
N SER A 56 -21.23 -16.22 -8.47
CA SER A 56 -21.77 -14.97 -7.94
C SER A 56 -20.79 -13.81 -8.12
N PHE A 57 -21.29 -12.67 -8.58
CA PHE A 57 -20.43 -11.56 -8.97
C PHE A 57 -21.00 -10.20 -8.58
N LYS A 58 -20.11 -9.21 -8.55
CA LYS A 58 -20.49 -7.79 -8.60
C LYS A 58 -19.55 -7.03 -9.51
N PHE A 59 -20.02 -5.89 -10.01
CA PHE A 59 -19.18 -4.90 -10.65
C PHE A 59 -18.88 -3.75 -9.69
N THR A 60 -17.74 -3.10 -9.90
CA THR A 60 -17.37 -1.85 -9.24
C THR A 60 -16.79 -0.92 -10.30
N VAL A 61 -17.34 0.29 -10.39
CA VAL A 61 -16.91 1.30 -11.37
C VAL A 61 -16.33 2.49 -10.63
N ILE A 62 -15.09 2.86 -10.97
CA ILE A 62 -14.34 3.91 -10.28
C ILE A 62 -13.79 4.88 -11.33
N GLY A 63 -14.13 6.16 -11.19
CA GLY A 63 -13.51 7.25 -11.94
C GLY A 63 -12.34 7.86 -11.15
N TYR A 64 -11.15 7.87 -11.75
CA TYR A 64 -10.03 8.67 -11.27
C TYR A 64 -10.18 10.10 -11.80
N ASN A 65 -10.05 11.09 -10.91
CA ASN A 65 -10.38 12.49 -11.17
C ASN A 65 -11.83 12.75 -11.64
N HIS A 66 -12.76 11.80 -11.53
CA HIS A 66 -14.16 12.03 -11.91
C HIS A 66 -15.12 11.29 -10.99
N GLY A 67 -16.15 11.98 -10.52
CA GLY A 67 -17.18 11.38 -9.67
C GLY A 67 -18.33 10.82 -10.48
N LEU A 68 -18.51 9.49 -10.43
CA LEU A 68 -19.60 8.80 -11.12
C LEU A 68 -20.81 8.60 -10.20
N SER A 69 -21.97 9.05 -10.64
CA SER A 69 -23.28 8.77 -10.04
C SER A 69 -23.68 7.30 -10.19
N GLN A 70 -24.59 6.83 -9.33
CA GLN A 70 -25.10 5.46 -9.39
C GLN A 70 -25.82 5.11 -10.70
N ARG A 71 -26.39 6.11 -11.39
CA ARG A 71 -26.99 5.88 -12.71
C ARG A 71 -25.90 5.59 -13.72
N GLN A 72 -24.87 6.44 -13.80
CA GLN A 72 -23.75 6.27 -14.72
C GLN A 72 -23.02 4.94 -14.48
N GLN A 73 -22.78 4.58 -13.21
CA GLN A 73 -22.17 3.29 -12.89
C GLN A 73 -23.01 2.11 -13.41
N ARG A 74 -24.35 2.19 -13.33
CA ARG A 74 -25.24 1.16 -13.90
C ARG A 74 -25.16 1.12 -15.41
N ASP A 75 -25.22 2.28 -16.08
CA ASP A 75 -25.11 2.37 -17.53
C ASP A 75 -23.80 1.73 -18.04
N VAL A 76 -22.69 1.96 -17.32
CA VAL A 76 -21.39 1.31 -17.61
C VAL A 76 -21.48 -0.21 -17.44
N ILE A 77 -22.07 -0.69 -16.35
CA ILE A 77 -22.21 -2.13 -16.08
C ILE A 77 -23.07 -2.81 -17.16
N GLU A 78 -24.15 -2.18 -17.59
CA GLU A 78 -25.05 -2.71 -18.62
C GLU A 78 -24.36 -2.89 -19.98
N ASN A 79 -23.35 -2.06 -20.29
CA ASN A 79 -22.52 -2.22 -21.49
C ASN A 79 -21.66 -3.51 -21.49
N PHE A 80 -21.47 -4.15 -20.33
CA PHE A 80 -20.79 -5.45 -20.22
C PHE A 80 -21.75 -6.65 -20.37
N SER A 81 -23.03 -6.45 -20.69
CA SER A 81 -24.03 -7.51 -20.87
C SER A 81 -23.60 -8.64 -21.81
N TYR A 82 -22.77 -8.37 -22.82
CA TYR A 82 -22.23 -9.39 -23.73
C TYR A 82 -21.33 -10.45 -23.05
N MET A 83 -20.88 -10.21 -21.82
CA MET A 83 -20.13 -11.20 -21.04
C MET A 83 -21.03 -12.33 -20.54
N ASP A 84 -22.34 -12.11 -20.53
CA ASP A 84 -23.39 -13.12 -20.30
C ASP A 84 -23.21 -13.91 -19.00
N PHE A 85 -22.78 -13.25 -17.93
CA PHE A 85 -22.66 -13.88 -16.61
C PHE A 85 -24.04 -14.29 -16.09
N LEU A 86 -24.22 -15.58 -15.83
CA LEU A 86 -25.50 -16.18 -15.44
C LEU A 86 -25.65 -16.35 -13.92
N GLY A 87 -24.55 -16.24 -13.18
CA GLY A 87 -24.55 -16.32 -11.72
C GLY A 87 -25.31 -15.16 -11.06
N LYS A 88 -25.65 -15.31 -9.78
CA LYS A 88 -26.37 -14.27 -9.04
C LYS A 88 -25.51 -13.01 -8.82
N ILE A 89 -26.15 -11.84 -8.86
CA ILE A 89 -25.50 -10.60 -8.44
C ILE A 89 -25.52 -10.53 -6.90
N ASP A 90 -24.35 -10.54 -6.27
CA ASP A 90 -24.20 -10.44 -4.81
C ASP A 90 -23.40 -9.19 -4.43
N MET A 91 -24.08 -8.21 -3.85
CA MET A 91 -23.46 -6.92 -3.49
C MET A 91 -22.64 -7.00 -2.18
N LYS A 92 -22.81 -8.06 -1.38
CA LYS A 92 -22.20 -8.18 -0.05
C LYS A 92 -21.01 -9.14 -0.07
N GLN A 93 -21.21 -10.35 -0.57
CA GLN A 93 -20.21 -11.42 -0.56
C GLN A 93 -20.19 -12.19 -1.89
N PRO A 94 -19.80 -11.52 -3.00
CA PRO A 94 -19.65 -12.21 -4.27
C PRO A 94 -18.38 -13.07 -4.28
N GLU A 95 -18.40 -14.13 -5.09
CA GLU A 95 -17.20 -14.93 -5.37
C GLU A 95 -16.17 -14.15 -6.19
N ILE A 96 -16.62 -13.31 -7.13
CA ILE A 96 -15.73 -12.42 -7.88
C ILE A 96 -16.21 -10.97 -7.89
N THR A 97 -15.26 -10.05 -7.90
CA THR A 97 -15.51 -8.62 -8.14
C THR A 97 -14.85 -8.20 -9.44
N LEU A 98 -15.62 -7.65 -10.36
CA LEU A 98 -15.14 -7.11 -11.62
C LEU A 98 -15.01 -5.59 -11.48
N GLY A 99 -13.83 -5.05 -11.80
CA GLY A 99 -13.51 -3.64 -11.65
C GLY A 99 -13.40 -2.95 -13.00
N VAL A 100 -14.08 -1.82 -13.15
CA VAL A 100 -13.93 -0.88 -14.28
C VAL A 100 -13.33 0.41 -13.72
N PHE A 101 -12.20 0.82 -14.27
CA PHE A 101 -11.48 2.02 -13.85
C PHE A 101 -11.37 3.00 -15.00
N GLU A 102 -12.06 4.12 -14.90
CA GLU A 102 -11.98 5.22 -15.86
C GLU A 102 -10.93 6.24 -15.38
N ILE A 103 -9.99 6.60 -16.23
CA ILE A 103 -8.97 7.60 -15.96
C ILE A 103 -9.30 8.88 -16.73
N TYR A 104 -9.50 9.96 -15.99
CA TYR A 104 -9.66 11.29 -16.55
C TYR A 104 -8.39 12.13 -16.24
N GLU A 105 -7.92 12.91 -17.21
CA GLU A 105 -6.71 13.72 -17.04
C GLU A 105 -6.84 14.76 -15.92
N SER A 106 -8.05 15.28 -15.72
CA SER A 106 -8.41 16.31 -14.75
C SER A 106 -9.87 16.12 -14.35
N ASP A 107 -10.33 16.73 -13.26
CA ASP A 107 -11.77 16.77 -12.91
C ASP A 107 -12.59 17.70 -13.81
N ARG A 108 -11.88 18.54 -14.55
CA ARG A 108 -12.42 19.52 -15.47
C ARG A 108 -11.70 19.48 -16.80
N ARG A 109 -12.47 19.75 -17.83
CA ARG A 109 -12.00 20.01 -19.19
C ARG A 109 -11.26 21.34 -19.27
N PRO A 110 -10.51 21.59 -20.36
CA PRO A 110 -9.86 22.88 -20.62
C PRO A 110 -10.82 24.08 -20.61
N ASP A 111 -12.10 23.88 -20.92
CA ASP A 111 -13.14 24.91 -20.89
C ASP A 111 -13.69 25.21 -19.47
N GLY A 112 -13.13 24.57 -18.44
CA GLY A 112 -13.50 24.71 -17.03
C GLY A 112 -14.74 23.93 -16.61
N ARG A 113 -15.42 23.24 -17.54
CA ARG A 113 -16.60 22.41 -17.23
C ARG A 113 -16.16 21.03 -16.73
N ARG A 114 -17.04 20.36 -15.98
CA ARG A 114 -16.81 18.97 -15.58
C ARG A 114 -16.70 18.06 -16.79
N ASN A 115 -15.97 16.96 -16.64
CA ASN A 115 -15.98 15.91 -17.64
C ASN A 115 -17.39 15.35 -17.82
N ARG A 116 -17.70 14.96 -19.05
CA ARG A 116 -18.85 14.15 -19.40
C ARG A 116 -18.45 12.69 -19.28
N ASP A 117 -19.45 11.88 -19.01
CA ASP A 117 -19.28 10.46 -18.81
C ASP A 117 -18.82 9.79 -20.11
N GLY A 118 -17.97 8.77 -19.99
CA GLY A 118 -17.37 8.11 -21.14
C GLY A 118 -16.28 8.90 -21.88
N GLU A 119 -16.01 10.16 -21.54
CA GLU A 119 -14.85 10.93 -22.05
C GLU A 119 -13.61 10.78 -21.14
N PHE A 120 -13.32 9.56 -20.72
CA PHE A 120 -12.05 9.24 -20.08
C PHE A 120 -10.93 9.19 -21.14
N SER A 121 -9.68 9.39 -20.73
CA SER A 121 -8.53 9.17 -21.61
C SER A 121 -8.17 7.68 -21.72
N GLN A 122 -8.44 6.92 -20.66
CA GLN A 122 -8.19 5.48 -20.63
C GLN A 122 -9.14 4.79 -19.66
N ALA A 123 -9.64 3.61 -20.03
CA ALA A 123 -10.33 2.70 -19.12
C ALA A 123 -9.58 1.38 -18.98
N TYR A 124 -9.70 0.75 -17.81
CA TYR A 124 -9.16 -0.57 -17.49
C TYR A 124 -10.27 -1.47 -16.95
N PHE A 125 -10.22 -2.74 -17.33
CA PHE A 125 -11.14 -3.76 -16.87
C PHE A 125 -10.40 -5.00 -16.37
N GLY A 126 -10.89 -5.58 -15.27
CA GLY A 126 -10.26 -6.73 -14.65
C GLY A 126 -11.05 -7.34 -13.50
N ARG A 127 -10.52 -8.42 -12.91
CA ARG A 127 -11.08 -9.10 -11.74
C ARG A 127 -10.24 -8.80 -10.50
N LEU A 128 -10.86 -8.46 -9.38
CA LEU A 128 -10.17 -8.27 -8.11
C LEU A 128 -9.46 -9.56 -7.69
N ILE A 129 -8.14 -9.47 -7.47
CA ILE A 129 -7.34 -10.55 -6.87
C ILE A 129 -7.36 -10.38 -5.35
N THR A 130 -7.06 -9.18 -4.88
CA THR A 130 -6.94 -8.87 -3.45
C THR A 130 -7.02 -7.37 -3.19
N GLU A 131 -7.54 -7.00 -2.01
CA GLU A 131 -7.44 -5.65 -1.46
C GLU A 131 -6.10 -5.48 -0.75
N GLY A 132 -5.58 -4.25 -0.75
CA GLY A 132 -4.36 -3.89 -0.02
C GLY A 132 -4.62 -3.93 1.49
N THR A 133 -3.83 -4.73 2.20
CA THR A 133 -4.00 -4.88 3.66
C THR A 133 -3.03 -4.01 4.45
N ALA A 134 -1.91 -3.61 3.83
CA ALA A 134 -0.83 -2.88 4.48
C ALA A 134 -1.21 -1.45 4.90
N ARG A 135 -2.24 -0.85 4.28
CA ARG A 135 -2.72 0.51 4.63
C ARG A 135 -3.23 0.60 6.06
N SER A 136 -3.74 -0.49 6.62
CA SER A 136 -4.17 -0.55 8.03
C SER A 136 -3.01 -0.29 9.02
N LEU A 137 -1.76 -0.54 8.60
CA LEU A 137 -0.57 -0.28 9.40
C LEU A 137 -0.37 1.22 9.69
N ILE A 138 -0.82 2.11 8.79
CA ILE A 138 -0.76 3.56 9.05
C ILE A 138 -1.53 3.90 10.33
N SER A 139 -2.71 3.31 10.52
CA SER A 139 -3.52 3.51 11.73
C SER A 139 -2.95 2.79 12.95
N MET A 140 -2.28 1.65 12.74
CA MET A 140 -1.61 0.91 13.81
C MET A 140 -0.43 1.71 14.39
N PHE A 141 0.38 2.32 13.54
CA PHE A 141 1.58 3.08 13.93
C PHE A 141 1.35 4.57 14.13
N ASP A 142 0.09 5.02 14.13
CA ASP A 142 -0.28 6.43 14.35
C ASP A 142 0.44 6.97 15.59
N VAL A 143 1.20 8.03 15.39
CA VAL A 143 2.05 8.67 16.40
C VAL A 143 1.24 9.05 17.65
N LYS A 144 -0.04 9.40 17.48
CA LYS A 144 -0.93 9.78 18.59
C LYS A 144 -1.25 8.63 19.54
N LYS A 145 -1.11 7.38 19.08
CA LYS A 145 -1.42 6.16 19.85
C LYS A 145 -0.19 5.56 20.53
N ARG A 146 0.99 6.13 20.32
CA ARG A 146 2.27 5.56 20.75
C ARG A 146 2.53 5.83 22.25
N ASP A 147 2.98 4.81 22.97
CA ASP A 147 3.34 4.88 24.40
C ASP A 147 4.53 5.80 24.72
N TYR A 148 5.27 6.18 23.69
CA TYR A 148 6.40 7.10 23.79
C TYR A 148 6.54 7.92 22.52
N VAL A 149 6.26 9.21 22.61
CA VAL A 149 6.31 10.17 21.51
C VAL A 149 7.18 11.36 21.89
N GLY A 150 7.91 11.90 20.91
CA GLY A 150 8.64 13.15 21.02
C GLY A 150 8.30 14.12 19.89
N ASN A 151 8.82 15.34 19.96
CA ASN A 151 8.46 16.42 19.03
C ASN A 151 8.93 16.18 17.60
N THR A 152 9.95 15.34 17.39
CA THR A 152 10.58 15.03 16.10
C THR A 152 10.14 13.66 15.57
N SER A 153 8.93 13.20 15.91
CA SER A 153 8.45 11.89 15.48
C SER A 153 7.96 11.92 14.03
N MET A 154 8.60 11.15 13.16
CA MET A 154 8.14 10.93 11.78
C MET A 154 6.74 10.31 11.73
N GLU A 155 5.96 10.67 10.70
CA GLU A 155 4.64 10.11 10.41
C GLU A 155 4.71 8.60 10.06
N ALA A 156 3.67 7.87 10.47
CA ALA A 156 3.56 6.43 10.28
C ALA A 156 3.67 6.02 8.79
N GLU A 157 2.99 6.72 7.89
CA GLU A 157 2.98 6.37 6.46
C GLU A 157 4.40 6.45 5.86
N ILE A 158 5.12 7.56 6.11
CA ILE A 158 6.47 7.75 5.61
C ILE A 158 7.43 6.71 6.19
N SER A 159 7.38 6.46 7.49
CA SER A 159 8.23 5.45 8.14
C SER A 159 7.98 4.02 7.63
N LEU A 160 6.74 3.66 7.23
CA LEU A 160 6.43 2.38 6.60
C LEU A 160 6.95 2.30 5.16
N LEU A 161 6.86 3.40 4.40
CA LEU A 161 7.40 3.48 3.04
C LEU A 161 8.92 3.34 3.04
N MET A 162 9.60 4.03 3.94
CA MET A 162 11.06 3.95 4.10
C MET A 162 11.50 2.52 4.51
N ALA A 163 10.77 1.87 5.42
CA ALA A 163 11.05 0.48 5.80
C ALA A 163 10.88 -0.50 4.63
N ASN A 164 9.99 -0.20 3.68
CA ASN A 164 9.88 -0.96 2.44
C ASN A 164 11.07 -0.70 1.49
N GLN A 165 11.52 0.56 1.37
CA GLN A 165 12.67 0.93 0.55
C GLN A 165 13.97 0.31 1.04
N THR A 166 14.12 0.15 2.37
CA THR A 166 15.26 -0.56 2.96
C THR A 166 15.17 -2.08 2.85
N GLN A 167 14.08 -2.59 2.27
CA GLN A 167 13.78 -4.02 2.20
C GLN A 167 13.84 -4.71 3.57
N ALA A 168 13.34 -4.04 4.62
CA ALA A 168 13.30 -4.58 5.96
C ALA A 168 12.61 -5.95 5.98
N ALA A 169 13.32 -6.96 6.48
CA ALA A 169 12.90 -8.36 6.47
C ALA A 169 13.62 -9.15 7.58
N PRO A 170 13.12 -10.33 7.96
CA PRO A 170 13.85 -11.23 8.84
C PRO A 170 15.29 -11.48 8.35
N GLY A 171 16.24 -11.46 9.28
CA GLY A 171 17.67 -11.64 8.99
C GLY A 171 18.40 -10.35 8.58
N LYS A 172 17.70 -9.24 8.38
CA LYS A 172 18.31 -7.93 8.09
C LYS A 172 18.66 -7.17 9.36
N LEU A 173 19.77 -6.44 9.35
CA LEU A 173 20.17 -5.48 10.37
C LEU A 173 20.14 -4.06 9.78
N VAL A 174 19.21 -3.24 10.27
CA VAL A 174 18.97 -1.88 9.80
C VAL A 174 19.41 -0.87 10.86
N TYR A 175 20.07 0.20 10.43
CA TYR A 175 20.58 1.24 11.33
C TYR A 175 19.85 2.57 11.13
N ASP A 176 19.46 3.18 12.25
CA ASP A 176 18.95 4.55 12.29
C ASP A 176 19.94 5.47 13.05
N PRO A 177 20.75 6.28 12.34
CA PRO A 177 21.72 7.18 12.95
C PRO A 177 21.14 8.38 13.71
N PHE A 178 19.85 8.70 13.51
CA PHE A 178 19.16 9.81 14.16
C PHE A 178 17.83 9.32 14.73
N ILE A 179 17.88 8.25 15.53
CA ILE A 179 16.70 7.45 15.87
C ILE A 179 15.66 8.23 16.69
N GLY A 180 16.06 9.27 17.43
CA GLY A 180 15.16 10.11 18.22
C GLY A 180 14.26 9.28 19.15
N THR A 181 12.96 9.26 18.85
CA THR A 181 11.95 8.47 19.60
C THR A 181 11.54 7.17 18.91
N GLY A 182 12.25 6.74 17.86
CA GLY A 182 12.15 5.41 17.27
C GLY A 182 11.11 5.22 16.17
N SER A 183 10.60 6.29 15.53
CA SER A 183 9.55 6.16 14.51
C SER A 183 9.88 5.11 13.43
N MET A 184 11.08 5.16 12.86
CA MET A 184 11.53 4.22 11.83
C MET A 184 11.88 2.84 12.41
N ALA A 185 12.24 2.77 13.70
CA ALA A 185 12.57 1.52 14.37
C ALA A 185 11.36 0.59 14.47
N TYR A 186 10.18 1.12 14.82
CA TYR A 186 8.99 0.30 15.02
C TYR A 186 8.50 -0.33 13.71
N THR A 187 8.46 0.44 12.62
CA THR A 187 7.98 -0.05 11.31
C THR A 187 8.97 -1.02 10.68
N THR A 188 10.27 -0.73 10.78
CA THR A 188 11.34 -1.61 10.31
C THR A 188 11.34 -2.94 11.06
N ALA A 189 11.23 -2.88 12.39
CA ALA A 189 11.13 -4.07 13.22
C ALA A 189 9.83 -4.85 13.00
N TYR A 190 8.72 -4.18 12.67
CA TYR A 190 7.46 -4.82 12.32
C TYR A 190 7.59 -5.68 11.05
N PHE A 191 8.32 -5.21 10.05
CA PHE A 191 8.65 -6.02 8.87
C PHE A 191 9.72 -7.10 9.11
N GLY A 192 10.20 -7.23 10.34
CA GLY A 192 11.00 -8.38 10.79
C GLY A 192 12.49 -8.13 10.88
N ALA A 193 12.98 -6.96 10.47
CA ALA A 193 14.38 -6.60 10.59
C ALA A 193 14.78 -6.34 12.06
N HIS A 194 16.04 -6.59 12.36
CA HIS A 194 16.67 -6.11 13.59
C HIS A 194 17.04 -4.63 13.40
N VAL A 195 16.83 -3.83 14.43
CA VAL A 195 17.11 -2.39 14.39
C VAL A 195 18.18 -2.06 15.41
N TYR A 196 19.18 -1.35 14.94
CA TYR A 196 20.17 -0.68 15.77
C TYR A 196 19.96 0.83 15.64
N GLY A 197 20.06 1.58 16.73
CA GLY A 197 19.83 3.02 16.72
C GLY A 197 20.92 3.82 17.39
N SER A 198 21.14 5.04 16.92
CA SER A 198 21.92 6.03 17.65
C SER A 198 21.26 7.39 17.64
N ASP A 199 21.59 8.19 18.65
CA ASP A 199 21.28 9.61 18.68
C ASP A 199 22.34 10.32 19.52
N ILE A 200 22.66 11.58 19.19
CA ILE A 200 23.57 12.39 20.00
C ILE A 200 22.94 12.71 21.38
N ASP A 201 21.61 12.80 21.44
CA ASP A 201 20.86 12.97 22.68
C ASP A 201 20.18 11.68 23.13
N GLY A 202 20.89 10.90 23.96
CA GLY A 202 20.35 9.68 24.54
C GLY A 202 19.08 9.85 25.39
N ARG A 203 18.70 11.08 25.78
CA ARG A 203 17.43 11.33 26.48
C ARG A 203 16.24 11.13 25.56
N GLN A 204 16.36 11.41 24.26
CA GLN A 204 15.30 11.17 23.28
C GLN A 204 15.00 9.68 23.14
N MET A 205 16.01 8.82 23.24
CA MET A 205 15.83 7.37 23.16
C MET A 205 15.27 6.76 24.46
N ARG A 206 15.81 7.19 25.62
CA ARG A 206 15.45 6.63 26.94
C ARG A 206 14.15 7.17 27.50
N GLY A 207 13.80 8.43 27.22
CA GLY A 207 12.71 9.10 27.91
C GLY A 207 12.96 9.24 29.42
N LYS A 208 11.91 9.57 30.17
CA LYS A 208 11.99 9.85 31.63
C LYS A 208 11.56 8.69 32.54
N ALA A 209 11.02 7.62 31.95
CA ALA A 209 10.49 6.49 32.69
C ALA A 209 11.58 5.47 33.06
N LYS A 210 11.27 4.55 33.99
CA LYS A 210 12.19 3.47 34.40
C LYS A 210 12.56 2.53 33.25
N ALA A 211 11.59 2.20 32.38
CA ALA A 211 11.84 1.47 31.14
C ALA A 211 12.12 2.47 30.01
N PRO A 212 13.17 2.26 29.18
CA PRO A 212 13.49 3.13 28.05
C PRO A 212 12.30 3.34 27.11
N GLY A 213 12.11 4.58 26.65
CA GLY A 213 10.99 5.02 25.83
C GLY A 213 10.81 4.19 24.57
N ILE A 214 11.88 4.02 23.78
CA ILE A 214 11.85 3.21 22.56
C ILE A 214 11.50 1.75 22.87
N VAL A 215 12.08 1.16 23.91
CA VAL A 215 11.80 -0.25 24.27
C VAL A 215 10.32 -0.43 24.68
N ARG A 216 9.76 0.53 25.42
CA ARG A 216 8.34 0.51 25.81
C ARG A 216 7.41 0.60 24.59
N ALA A 217 7.65 1.56 23.69
CA ALA A 217 6.86 1.67 22.47
C ALA A 217 7.06 0.47 21.53
N ALA A 218 8.27 -0.11 21.44
CA ALA A 218 8.49 -1.33 20.69
C ALA A 218 7.72 -2.54 21.28
N ALA A 219 7.57 -2.59 22.60
CA ALA A 219 6.77 -3.63 23.26
C ALA A 219 5.27 -3.50 22.94
N GLN A 220 4.74 -2.27 22.84
CA GLN A 220 3.36 -2.01 22.39
C GLN A 220 3.04 -2.66 21.05
N TYR A 221 3.99 -2.67 20.12
CA TYR A 221 3.84 -3.29 18.80
C TYR A 221 4.31 -4.74 18.73
N GLY A 222 4.77 -5.33 19.83
CA GLY A 222 5.28 -6.71 19.88
C GLY A 222 6.61 -6.91 19.16
N VAL A 223 7.43 -5.86 19.03
CA VAL A 223 8.70 -5.87 18.27
C VAL A 223 9.93 -5.55 19.11
N ALA A 224 9.79 -5.45 20.43
CA ALA A 224 10.89 -5.11 21.34
C ALA A 224 12.11 -6.04 21.21
N ASN A 225 11.90 -7.33 20.93
CA ASN A 225 12.96 -8.32 20.74
C ASN A 225 13.81 -8.10 19.48
N ARG A 226 13.40 -7.19 18.59
CA ARG A 226 14.14 -6.82 17.38
C ARG A 226 14.93 -5.51 17.54
N ILE A 227 14.77 -4.82 18.66
CA ILE A 227 15.63 -3.68 18.98
C ILE A 227 16.93 -4.26 19.56
N VAL A 228 18.01 -4.19 18.80
CA VAL A 228 19.30 -4.77 19.16
C VAL A 228 19.96 -3.96 20.27
N ASP A 229 20.17 -2.66 20.00
CA ASP A 229 20.69 -1.72 20.98
C ASP A 229 20.48 -0.28 20.54
N LEU A 230 20.67 0.64 21.48
CA LEU A 230 20.54 2.10 21.33
C LEU A 230 21.74 2.78 21.98
N CYS A 231 22.55 3.48 21.19
CA CYS A 231 23.78 4.09 21.68
C CYS A 231 23.82 5.61 21.48
N THR A 232 24.55 6.28 22.37
CA THR A 232 24.66 7.75 22.35
C THR A 232 26.01 8.18 21.83
N PHE A 233 26.05 8.78 20.64
CA PHE A 233 27.24 9.38 20.06
C PHE A 233 26.88 10.35 18.94
N ASP A 234 27.84 11.17 18.52
CA ASP A 234 27.76 11.99 17.30
C ASP A 234 28.06 11.12 16.07
N VAL A 235 27.13 11.07 15.10
CA VAL A 235 27.29 10.25 13.90
C VAL A 235 28.49 10.68 13.05
N THR A 236 28.91 11.94 13.11
CA THR A 236 30.11 12.43 12.42
C THR A 236 31.41 11.87 13.01
N HIS A 237 31.34 11.35 14.25
CA HIS A 237 32.40 10.67 14.97
C HIS A 237 31.97 9.26 15.39
N HIS A 238 31.27 8.54 14.50
CA HIS A 238 30.68 7.24 14.83
C HIS A 238 31.74 6.16 15.16
N PRO A 239 31.42 5.20 16.05
CA PRO A 239 32.32 4.09 16.39
C PRO A 239 32.29 2.94 15.37
N TRP A 240 31.53 3.07 14.27
CA TRP A 240 31.41 2.00 13.28
C TRP A 240 32.71 1.75 12.53
N ARG A 241 33.07 0.46 12.41
CA ARG A 241 34.11 0.03 11.48
C ARG A 241 33.60 0.14 10.05
N CYS A 242 34.47 0.52 9.13
CA CYS A 242 34.20 0.39 7.70
C CYS A 242 34.02 -1.11 7.34
N GLY A 243 33.10 -1.43 6.42
CA GLY A 243 32.94 -2.82 5.93
C GLY A 243 31.51 -3.36 5.86
N GLY A 244 30.48 -2.51 5.78
CA GLY A 244 29.12 -2.98 5.48
C GLY A 244 28.44 -3.74 6.63
N LEU A 245 28.58 -3.24 7.87
CA LEU A 245 27.96 -3.85 9.06
C LEU A 245 26.42 -3.93 8.95
N PHE A 246 25.80 -2.92 8.36
CA PHE A 246 24.35 -2.79 8.26
C PHE A 246 23.88 -3.10 6.83
N ASP A 247 22.78 -3.83 6.71
CA ASP A 247 22.15 -4.10 5.41
C ASP A 247 21.55 -2.84 4.80
N ALA A 248 21.07 -1.92 5.64
CA ALA A 248 20.49 -0.65 5.23
C ALA A 248 20.57 0.41 6.33
N ILE A 249 20.47 1.67 5.92
CA ILE A 249 20.31 2.82 6.80
C ILE A 249 18.93 3.44 6.53
N ILE A 250 18.19 3.75 7.59
CA ILE A 250 16.87 4.39 7.54
C ILE A 250 16.85 5.53 8.55
N THR A 251 16.63 6.77 8.12
CA THR A 251 16.70 7.91 9.04
C THR A 251 16.02 9.15 8.47
N ASP A 252 15.62 10.04 9.39
CA ASP A 252 15.19 11.42 9.12
C ASP A 252 16.10 12.37 9.90
N PRO A 253 17.19 12.88 9.28
CA PRO A 253 18.15 13.72 9.98
C PRO A 253 17.58 15.12 10.30
N PRO A 254 18.11 15.81 11.33
CA PRO A 254 17.72 17.19 11.66
C PRO A 254 18.16 18.23 10.61
#